data_AF-A0A4U0TZQ5-F1
#
_entry.id   AF-A0A4U0TZQ5-F1
#
_cell.length_a   1.000
_cell.length_b   1.000
_cell.length_c   1.000
_cell.angle_alpha   90.00
_cell.angle_beta   90.00
_cell.angle_gamma   90.00
#
_symmetry.space_group_name_H-M   'P 1'
#
loop_
_entity.id
_entity.type
_entity.pdbx_description
1 polymer ?
#
loop_
_entity_poly.entity_id
_entity_poly.type
_entity_poly.pdbx_seq_one_letter_code
_entity_poly.pdbx_strand_id
1 'polypeptide(L)'
;MDAGRGLEIEEGLEQVRWLRECGMIDFVEISGGNAEQKHSGLHNSFGAKTVASGQKMKESTRIREAFYTDFADRVMQMKSDVPVQLSGGFRTRTGMADAVHSGTCDLIGLGRSAVLEPEIPRAVLLNPDFDDEGALAKSHVVRGQWFSKMIPVKVIGGGLPIQFFYYNLRRLGRGLKSDPDISIPSMIAVSLWETVSSGLLQTLQRLVAAFSGGQRVKME
;
A
#
# COMPACT_ATOMS: atom_id res chain seq x y z
N MET A 1 13.76 26.09 -14.36
CA MET A 1 13.01 25.23 -13.41
C MET A 1 13.16 25.87 -12.05
N ASP A 2 12.15 26.62 -11.63
CA ASP A 2 12.14 27.29 -10.32
C ASP A 2 12.00 26.27 -9.19
N ALA A 3 12.66 26.53 -8.07
CA ALA A 3 12.72 25.64 -6.93
C ALA A 3 11.32 25.31 -6.34
N GLY A 4 10.97 24.02 -6.30
CA GLY A 4 10.13 23.46 -5.23
C GLY A 4 8.60 23.55 -5.37
N ARG A 5 8.05 23.83 -6.55
CA ARG A 5 6.61 23.63 -6.79
C ARG A 5 6.43 22.22 -7.37
N GLY A 6 5.55 21.42 -6.78
CA GLY A 6 5.21 20.09 -7.30
C GLY A 6 4.55 20.19 -8.66
N LEU A 7 4.16 19.04 -9.23
CA LEU A 7 3.41 19.00 -10.48
C LEU A 7 2.02 19.62 -10.27
N GLU A 8 1.66 20.60 -11.10
CA GLU A 8 0.30 21.15 -11.12
C GLU A 8 -0.66 20.18 -11.82
N ILE A 9 -1.97 20.33 -11.59
CA ILE A 9 -3.00 19.42 -12.14
C ILE A 9 -2.92 19.38 -13.66
N GLU A 10 -2.85 20.55 -14.30
CA GLU A 10 -2.84 20.68 -15.75
C GLU A 10 -1.59 20.07 -16.38
N GLU A 11 -0.43 20.19 -15.73
CA GLU A 11 0.80 19.54 -16.15
C GLU A 11 0.69 18.01 -16.06
N GLY A 12 0.05 17.50 -15.00
CA GLY A 12 -0.23 16.08 -14.85
C GLY A 12 -1.19 15.54 -15.91
N LEU A 13 -2.25 16.29 -16.23
CA LEU A 13 -3.19 15.92 -17.29
C LEU A 13 -2.50 15.89 -18.65
N GLU A 14 -1.59 16.83 -18.92
CA GLU A 14 -0.81 16.84 -20.15
C GLU A 14 0.14 15.64 -20.26
N GLN A 15 0.82 15.26 -19.18
CA GLN A 15 1.66 14.06 -19.16
C GLN A 15 0.83 12.79 -19.42
N VAL A 16 -0.33 12.66 -18.78
CA VAL A 16 -1.22 11.51 -19.02
C VAL A 16 -1.73 11.51 -20.46
N ARG A 17 -2.06 12.67 -21.03
CA ARG A 17 -2.44 12.80 -22.44
C ARG A 17 -1.34 12.26 -23.35
N TRP A 18 -0.09 12.66 -23.17
CA TRP A 18 1.03 12.15 -23.97
C TRP A 18 1.20 10.64 -23.86
N LEU A 19 1.04 10.08 -22.65
CA LEU A 19 1.11 8.63 -22.42
C LEU A 19 -0.04 7.89 -23.12
N ARG A 20 -1.26 8.43 -23.07
CA ARG A 20 -2.44 7.82 -23.70
C ARG A 20 -2.47 7.99 -25.23
N GLU A 21 -1.84 9.04 -25.76
CA GLU A 21 -1.71 9.29 -27.20
C GLU A 21 -0.59 8.46 -27.84
N CYS A 22 0.53 8.22 -27.13
CA CYS A 22 1.62 7.42 -27.68
C CYS A 22 1.25 5.93 -27.83
N GLY A 23 0.30 5.45 -27.02
CA GLY A 23 -0.26 4.09 -27.12
C GLY A 23 0.74 2.96 -26.85
N MET A 24 1.89 3.26 -26.25
CA MET A 24 2.95 2.27 -25.95
C MET A 24 2.84 1.65 -24.56
N ILE A 25 1.79 1.98 -23.81
CA ILE A 25 1.53 1.50 -22.46
C ILE A 25 0.23 0.68 -22.41
N ASP A 26 0.19 -0.31 -21.53
CA ASP A 26 -0.98 -1.17 -21.39
C ASP A 26 -2.13 -0.51 -20.63
N PHE A 27 -1.82 0.38 -19.68
CA PHE A 27 -2.79 1.17 -18.92
C PHE A 27 -2.09 2.32 -18.19
N VAL A 28 -2.86 3.31 -17.72
CA VAL A 28 -2.39 4.37 -16.81
C VAL A 28 -2.91 4.11 -15.41
N GLU A 29 -2.03 4.05 -14.41
CA GLU A 29 -2.45 4.04 -13.01
C GLU A 29 -2.47 5.45 -12.42
N ILE A 30 -3.63 5.87 -11.93
CA ILE A 30 -3.81 7.06 -11.11
C ILE A 30 -3.89 6.61 -9.66
N SER A 31 -2.91 7.00 -8.85
CA SER A 31 -2.86 6.67 -7.42
C SER A 31 -2.66 7.90 -6.56
N GLY A 32 -3.08 7.81 -5.30
CA GLY A 32 -3.07 8.93 -4.38
C GLY A 32 -2.04 8.85 -3.26
N GLY A 33 -1.43 10.01 -2.99
CA GLY A 33 -0.65 10.32 -1.79
C GLY A 33 0.85 10.44 -2.05
N ASN A 34 1.42 11.61 -1.77
CA ASN A 34 2.86 11.70 -1.51
C ASN A 34 3.17 10.82 -0.29
N ALA A 35 3.66 9.60 -0.51
CA ALA A 35 4.02 8.65 0.55
C ALA A 35 4.98 9.26 1.58
N GLU A 36 5.74 10.28 1.17
CA GLU A 36 6.72 11.01 1.96
C GLU A 36 6.10 12.11 2.85
N GLN A 37 4.86 12.55 2.58
CA GLN A 37 4.21 13.59 3.36
C GLN A 37 3.52 13.01 4.59
N LYS A 38 3.76 13.63 5.77
CA LYS A 38 3.21 13.22 7.08
C LYS A 38 1.68 13.10 7.13
N HIS A 39 0.97 13.72 6.19
CA HIS A 39 -0.49 13.67 6.08
C HIS A 39 -1.01 12.58 5.13
N SER A 40 -0.14 11.76 4.54
CA SER A 40 -0.53 10.63 3.70
C SER A 40 -1.48 9.69 4.44
N GLY A 41 -2.54 9.26 3.75
CA GLY A 41 -3.48 8.25 4.26
C GLY A 41 -2.80 6.92 4.60
N LEU A 42 -1.57 6.70 4.13
CA LEU A 42 -0.74 5.54 4.41
C LEU A 42 -0.31 5.44 5.89
N HIS A 43 -0.30 6.57 6.61
CA HIS A 43 0.03 6.61 8.04
C HIS A 43 -1.18 6.40 8.97
N ASN A 44 -2.38 6.16 8.42
CA ASN A 44 -3.59 5.97 9.21
C ASN A 44 -4.09 4.51 9.14
N SER A 45 -4.80 4.07 10.18
CA SER A 45 -5.54 2.79 10.15
C SER A 45 -6.88 2.94 9.42
N PHE A 46 -7.42 1.85 8.86
CA PHE A 46 -8.74 1.82 8.20
C PHE A 46 -9.74 1.06 9.07
N GLY A 47 -10.35 1.75 10.03
CA GLY A 47 -11.34 1.16 10.94
C GLY A 47 -12.69 0.82 10.28
N ALA A 48 -13.55 0.12 11.01
CA ALA A 48 -14.94 -0.15 10.61
C ALA A 48 -15.79 1.12 10.51
N LYS A 49 -15.47 2.14 11.33
CA LYS A 49 -16.13 3.46 11.31
C LYS A 49 -15.95 4.24 10.00
N THR A 50 -15.00 3.86 9.14
CA THR A 50 -14.82 4.50 7.82
C THR A 50 -15.80 3.98 6.78
N VAL A 51 -16.50 2.88 7.07
CA VAL A 51 -17.43 2.22 6.15
C VAL A 51 -18.88 2.35 6.64
N ALA A 52 -19.09 2.27 7.96
CA ALA A 52 -20.42 2.19 8.57
C ALA A 52 -21.08 3.54 8.93
N SER A 53 -20.48 4.69 8.61
CA SER A 53 -21.17 5.96 8.82
C SER A 53 -20.87 6.96 7.72
N GLY A 54 -21.94 7.52 7.14
CA GLY A 54 -21.90 8.80 6.42
C GLY A 54 -21.49 10.00 7.31
N GLN A 55 -20.75 9.79 8.41
CA GLN A 55 -20.29 10.86 9.29
C GLN A 55 -18.81 11.16 9.10
N LYS A 56 -18.58 12.35 8.50
CA LYS A 56 -17.35 13.16 8.46
C LYS A 56 -16.04 12.35 8.41
N MET A 57 -15.77 11.77 7.24
CA MET A 57 -14.39 11.74 6.75
C MET A 57 -13.79 13.14 6.98
N LYS A 58 -12.57 13.20 7.54
CA LYS A 58 -11.87 14.49 7.72
C LYS A 58 -11.92 15.23 6.40
N GLU A 59 -12.25 16.51 6.43
CA GLU A 59 -12.43 17.34 5.23
C GLU A 59 -11.22 17.24 4.29
N SER A 60 -10.00 17.19 4.84
CA SER A 60 -8.79 16.95 4.06
C SER A 60 -8.71 15.57 3.39
N THR A 61 -9.29 14.52 3.97
CA THR A 61 -9.42 13.21 3.29
C THR A 61 -10.49 13.25 2.22
N ARG A 62 -11.64 13.89 2.47
CA ARG A 62 -12.69 14.09 1.45
C ARG A 62 -12.15 14.85 0.25
N ILE A 63 -11.47 15.97 0.49
CA ILE A 63 -10.87 16.82 -0.55
C ILE A 63 -9.83 16.03 -1.34
N ARG A 64 -9.01 15.20 -0.70
CA ARG A 64 -8.01 14.38 -1.41
C ARG A 64 -8.63 13.24 -2.22
N GLU A 65 -9.60 12.53 -1.67
CA GLU A 65 -10.27 11.47 -2.42
C GLU A 65 -11.07 12.05 -3.59
N ALA A 66 -11.76 13.17 -3.38
CA ALA A 66 -12.40 13.93 -4.46
C ALA A 66 -11.37 14.42 -5.50
N PHE A 67 -10.19 14.89 -5.09
CA PHE A 67 -9.15 15.32 -6.02
C PHE A 67 -8.73 14.22 -7.00
N TYR A 68 -8.54 12.98 -6.52
CA TYR A 68 -8.12 11.88 -7.41
C TYR A 68 -9.26 11.39 -8.31
N THR A 69 -10.49 11.39 -7.81
CA THR A 69 -11.69 11.13 -8.62
C THR A 69 -11.85 12.20 -9.70
N ASP A 70 -11.75 13.49 -9.34
CA ASP A 70 -11.85 14.60 -10.29
C ASP A 70 -10.75 14.55 -11.36
N PHE A 71 -9.53 14.19 -10.96
CA PHE A 71 -8.42 14.00 -11.89
C PHE A 71 -8.66 12.81 -12.83
N ALA A 72 -9.12 11.67 -12.30
CA ALA A 72 -9.45 10.50 -13.09
C ALA A 72 -10.58 10.78 -14.09
N ASP A 73 -11.65 11.47 -13.67
CA ASP A 73 -12.75 11.87 -14.54
C ASP A 73 -12.26 12.75 -15.71
N ARG A 74 -11.36 13.71 -15.43
CA ARG A 74 -10.74 14.54 -16.47
C ARG A 74 -9.87 13.72 -17.44
N VAL A 75 -9.13 12.74 -16.94
CA VAL A 75 -8.36 11.82 -17.80
C VAL A 75 -9.29 10.98 -18.66
N MET A 76 -10.40 10.47 -18.11
CA MET A 76 -11.37 9.65 -18.83
C MET A 76 -12.06 10.42 -19.96
N GLN A 77 -12.26 11.74 -19.80
CA GLN A 77 -12.80 12.62 -20.84
C GLN A 77 -11.89 12.74 -22.09
N MET A 78 -10.61 12.39 -21.99
CA MET A 78 -9.65 12.50 -23.11
C MET A 78 -9.86 11.46 -24.22
N LYS A 79 -10.78 10.49 -24.06
CA LYS A 79 -11.13 9.44 -25.03
C LYS A 79 -9.91 8.77 -25.67
N SER A 80 -9.36 7.76 -24.99
CA SER A 80 -8.27 6.92 -25.48
C SER A 80 -8.58 5.45 -25.19
N ASP A 81 -8.06 4.56 -26.04
CA ASP A 81 -8.17 3.11 -25.88
C ASP A 81 -7.28 2.55 -24.75
N VAL A 82 -6.34 3.34 -24.25
CA VAL A 82 -5.47 2.97 -23.12
C VAL A 82 -6.28 3.03 -21.82
N PRO A 83 -6.55 1.92 -21.10
CA PRO A 83 -7.38 1.92 -19.90
C PRO A 83 -6.77 2.73 -18.75
N VAL A 84 -7.62 3.16 -17.81
CA VAL A 84 -7.22 3.87 -16.59
C VAL A 84 -7.54 3.03 -15.35
N GLN A 85 -6.52 2.76 -14.54
CA GLN A 85 -6.67 2.19 -13.21
C GLN A 85 -6.71 3.29 -12.15
N LEU A 86 -7.71 3.28 -11.29
CA LEU A 86 -7.77 4.16 -10.12
C LEU A 86 -7.47 3.39 -8.83
N SER A 87 -6.47 3.86 -8.10
CA SER A 87 -6.01 3.27 -6.83
C SER A 87 -6.24 4.22 -5.67
N GLY A 88 -7.09 3.84 -4.71
CA GLY A 88 -7.25 4.60 -3.46
C GLY A 88 -8.63 4.48 -2.84
N GLY A 89 -8.69 4.21 -1.54
CA GLY A 89 -9.95 4.28 -0.77
C GLY A 89 -10.99 3.19 -1.03
N PHE A 90 -10.92 2.43 -2.13
CA PHE A 90 -11.87 1.38 -2.47
C PHE A 90 -11.91 0.23 -1.46
N ARG A 91 -13.11 -0.06 -0.95
CA ARG A 91 -13.35 -1.08 0.07
C ARG A 91 -14.61 -1.90 -0.13
N THR A 92 -15.66 -1.34 -0.72
CA THR A 92 -16.93 -2.05 -0.96
C THR A 92 -17.04 -2.49 -2.40
N ARG A 93 -17.70 -3.63 -2.66
CA ARG A 93 -18.06 -4.07 -4.01
C ARG A 93 -18.83 -2.97 -4.76
N THR A 94 -19.83 -2.39 -4.13
CA THR A 94 -20.69 -1.35 -4.71
C THR A 94 -19.89 -0.12 -5.11
N GLY A 95 -19.05 0.41 -4.22
CA GLY A 95 -18.24 1.59 -4.53
C GLY A 95 -17.22 1.35 -5.65
N MET A 96 -16.73 0.11 -5.80
CA MET A 96 -15.87 -0.28 -6.92
C MET A 96 -16.66 -0.41 -8.23
N ALA A 97 -17.83 -1.08 -8.18
CA ALA A 97 -18.70 -1.25 -9.33
C ALA A 97 -19.23 0.10 -9.85
N ASP A 98 -19.61 1.01 -8.94
CA ASP A 98 -20.08 2.35 -9.26
C ASP A 98 -19.01 3.15 -10.00
N ALA A 99 -17.76 3.13 -9.52
CA ALA A 99 -16.65 3.84 -10.16
C ALA A 99 -16.32 3.32 -11.57
N VAL A 100 -16.51 2.03 -11.82
CA VAL A 100 -16.36 1.45 -13.17
C VAL A 100 -17.57 1.82 -14.03
N HIS A 101 -18.79 1.68 -13.51
CA HIS A 101 -20.01 1.92 -14.28
C HIS A 101 -20.23 3.41 -14.61
N SER A 102 -19.80 4.32 -13.75
CA SER A 102 -19.82 5.77 -13.99
C SER A 102 -18.78 6.22 -15.02
N GLY A 103 -17.83 5.36 -15.39
CA GLY A 103 -16.72 5.71 -16.27
C GLY A 103 -15.64 6.55 -15.61
N THR A 104 -15.57 6.57 -14.27
CA THR A 104 -14.49 7.24 -13.52
C THR A 104 -13.15 6.52 -13.69
N CYS A 105 -13.18 5.20 -13.90
CA CYS A 105 -12.01 4.39 -14.23
C CYS A 105 -12.42 3.08 -14.93
N ASP A 106 -11.48 2.44 -15.61
CA ASP A 106 -11.68 1.13 -16.22
C ASP A 106 -11.28 -0.01 -15.28
N LEU A 107 -10.32 0.24 -14.39
CA LEU A 107 -9.73 -0.74 -13.49
C LEU A 107 -9.66 -0.21 -12.05
N ILE A 108 -9.86 -1.11 -11.08
CA ILE A 108 -9.77 -0.80 -9.65
C ILE A 108 -8.46 -1.33 -9.08
N GLY A 109 -7.64 -0.43 -8.53
CA GLY A 109 -6.41 -0.79 -7.83
C GLY A 109 -6.62 -1.02 -6.33
N LEU A 110 -6.17 -2.17 -5.82
CA LEU A 110 -6.22 -2.53 -4.41
C LEU A 110 -4.82 -2.65 -3.81
N GLY A 111 -4.47 -1.73 -2.91
CA GLY A 111 -3.20 -1.77 -2.17
C GLY A 111 -3.32 -2.50 -0.82
N ARG A 112 -3.54 -1.72 0.24
CA ARG A 112 -3.52 -2.21 1.65
C ARG A 112 -4.45 -3.39 1.91
N SER A 113 -5.64 -3.40 1.33
CA SER A 113 -6.59 -4.51 1.49
C SER A 113 -6.01 -5.81 0.92
N ALA A 114 -5.33 -5.75 -0.22
CA ALA A 114 -4.68 -6.91 -0.85
C ALA A 114 -3.45 -7.40 -0.05
N VAL A 115 -2.76 -6.54 0.69
CA VAL A 115 -1.67 -6.95 1.60
C VAL A 115 -2.20 -7.80 2.76
N LEU A 116 -3.40 -7.50 3.26
CA LEU A 116 -4.00 -8.24 4.37
C LEU A 116 -4.74 -9.49 3.91
N GLU A 117 -5.36 -9.41 2.74
CA GLU A 117 -6.10 -10.51 2.14
C GLU A 117 -5.83 -10.55 0.64
N PRO A 118 -4.78 -11.25 0.18
CA PRO A 118 -4.44 -11.30 -1.25
C PRO A 118 -5.56 -11.88 -2.12
N GLU A 119 -6.34 -12.78 -1.55
CA GLU A 119 -7.48 -13.43 -2.22
C GLU A 119 -8.76 -12.59 -2.19
N ILE A 120 -8.73 -11.34 -1.70
CA ILE A 120 -9.91 -10.50 -1.48
C ILE A 120 -10.86 -10.38 -2.69
N PRO A 121 -10.38 -10.34 -3.96
CA PRO A 121 -11.29 -10.28 -5.09
C PRO A 121 -12.21 -11.51 -5.15
N ARG A 122 -11.66 -12.71 -4.99
CA ARG A 122 -12.41 -13.96 -5.06
C ARG A 122 -13.10 -14.32 -3.74
N ALA A 123 -12.47 -14.01 -2.61
CA ALA A 123 -12.97 -14.41 -1.30
C ALA A 123 -14.21 -13.60 -0.87
N VAL A 124 -14.26 -12.32 -1.25
CA VAL A 124 -15.28 -11.37 -0.77
C VAL A 124 -15.89 -10.55 -1.91
N LEU A 125 -15.07 -9.82 -2.66
CA LEU A 125 -15.58 -8.76 -3.55
C LEU A 125 -16.39 -9.29 -4.74
N LEU A 126 -16.02 -10.42 -5.31
CA LEU A 126 -16.71 -11.08 -6.43
C LEU A 126 -17.41 -12.37 -5.99
N ASN A 127 -17.44 -12.65 -4.69
CA ASN A 127 -18.05 -13.86 -4.16
C ASN A 127 -19.58 -13.69 -4.09
N PRO A 128 -20.36 -14.50 -4.83
CA PRO A 128 -21.83 -14.40 -4.84
C PRO A 128 -22.46 -14.76 -3.48
N ASP A 129 -21.73 -15.40 -2.57
CA ASP A 129 -22.22 -15.74 -1.23
C ASP A 129 -22.37 -14.49 -0.32
N PHE A 130 -21.75 -13.38 -0.69
CA PHE A 130 -21.87 -12.10 0.01
C PHE A 130 -22.84 -11.20 -0.74
N ASP A 131 -23.78 -10.61 0.00
CA ASP A 131 -24.58 -9.48 -0.49
C ASP A 131 -23.71 -8.21 -0.62
N ASP A 132 -24.29 -7.18 -1.23
CA ASP A 132 -23.57 -5.94 -1.55
C ASP A 132 -23.10 -5.17 -0.30
N GLU A 133 -23.81 -5.33 0.83
CA GLU A 133 -23.41 -4.75 2.12
C GLU A 133 -22.28 -5.56 2.79
N GLY A 134 -22.31 -6.88 2.66
CA GLY A 134 -21.33 -7.82 3.22
C GLY A 134 -20.05 -7.94 2.40
N ALA A 135 -20.06 -7.55 1.12
CA ALA A 135 -18.90 -7.58 0.23
C ALA A 135 -17.93 -6.41 0.49
N LEU A 136 -17.33 -6.43 1.67
CA LEU A 136 -16.47 -5.37 2.20
C LEU A 136 -15.06 -5.86 2.51
N ALA A 137 -14.06 -5.09 2.06
CA ALA A 137 -12.68 -5.29 2.46
C ALA A 137 -12.48 -5.09 3.96
N LYS A 138 -11.92 -6.11 4.62
CA LYS A 138 -11.69 -6.16 6.06
C LYS A 138 -11.14 -4.85 6.60
N SER A 139 -11.81 -4.29 7.60
CA SER A 139 -11.25 -3.18 8.36
C SER A 139 -10.08 -3.67 9.18
N HIS A 140 -9.00 -2.89 9.21
CA HIS A 140 -7.92 -3.15 10.15
C HIS A 140 -7.68 -1.91 11.00
N VAL A 141 -7.67 -2.12 12.31
CA VAL A 141 -7.20 -1.14 13.28
C VAL A 141 -5.85 -1.65 13.74
N VAL A 142 -4.76 -0.93 13.42
CA VAL A 142 -3.42 -1.32 13.88
C VAL A 142 -3.42 -1.38 15.40
N ARG A 143 -3.31 -2.58 15.97
CA ARG A 143 -3.26 -2.78 17.43
C ARG A 143 -1.94 -2.27 17.98
N GLY A 144 -1.99 -1.69 19.19
CA GLY A 144 -0.79 -1.21 19.88
C GLY A 144 -0.29 0.15 19.43
N GLN A 145 -1.13 0.97 18.77
CA GLN A 145 -0.76 2.36 18.40
C GLN A 145 -0.29 3.20 19.59
N TRP A 146 -0.71 2.90 20.83
CA TRP A 146 -0.22 3.58 22.04
C TRP A 146 1.31 3.53 22.17
N PHE A 147 1.94 2.45 21.69
CA PHE A 147 3.39 2.25 21.75
C PHE A 147 4.17 3.28 20.91
N SER A 148 3.53 3.84 19.87
CA SER A 148 4.12 4.92 19.05
C SER A 148 4.41 6.19 19.86
N LYS A 149 3.68 6.42 20.96
CA LYS A 149 3.86 7.57 21.85
C LYS A 149 5.03 7.40 22.82
N MET A 150 5.55 6.18 22.98
CA MET A 150 6.64 5.89 23.92
C MET A 150 8.03 5.92 23.26
N ILE A 151 8.11 5.87 21.93
CA ILE A 151 9.38 5.84 21.20
C ILE A 151 9.69 7.24 20.65
N PRO A 152 10.91 7.78 20.85
CA PRO A 152 11.28 9.08 20.32
C PRO A 152 11.15 9.13 18.79
N VAL A 153 10.40 10.12 18.31
CA VAL A 153 9.96 10.31 16.91
C VAL A 153 11.11 10.29 15.89
N LYS A 154 12.35 10.59 16.31
CA LYS A 154 13.54 10.58 15.44
C LYS A 154 14.04 9.18 15.03
N VAL A 155 13.66 8.13 15.76
CA VAL A 155 14.12 6.75 15.47
C VAL A 155 13.23 6.04 14.43
N ILE A 156 12.01 6.54 14.23
CA ILE A 156 11.00 5.92 13.37
C ILE A 156 10.86 6.80 12.12
N GLY A 157 11.76 6.64 11.15
CA GLY A 157 11.54 7.14 9.80
C GLY A 157 10.28 6.51 9.21
N GLY A 158 9.35 7.34 8.72
CA GLY A 158 8.10 6.91 8.04
C GLY A 158 7.13 6.13 8.94
N GLY A 159 6.06 6.80 9.40
CA GLY A 159 5.19 6.38 10.52
C GLY A 159 4.81 4.89 10.62
N LEU A 160 4.95 4.34 11.83
CA LEU A 160 4.70 2.95 12.25
C LEU A 160 3.55 2.18 11.56
N PRO A 161 2.40 2.79 11.22
CA PRO A 161 1.35 2.08 10.48
C PRO A 161 1.77 1.58 9.09
N ILE A 162 2.72 2.24 8.42
CA ILE A 162 3.25 1.74 7.13
C ILE A 162 4.09 0.48 7.31
N GLN A 163 4.83 0.40 8.43
CA GLN A 163 5.69 -0.75 8.74
C GLN A 163 4.87 -2.01 8.97
N PHE A 164 3.65 -1.89 9.48
CA PHE A 164 2.71 -3.01 9.58
C PHE A 164 2.38 -3.62 8.20
N PHE A 165 2.15 -2.80 7.19
CA PHE A 165 1.92 -3.28 5.83
C PHE A 165 3.21 -3.86 5.22
N TYR A 166 4.35 -3.23 5.44
CA TYR A 166 5.64 -3.78 4.98
C TYR A 166 5.99 -5.11 5.63
N TYR A 167 5.67 -5.29 6.92
CA TYR A 167 5.83 -6.56 7.61
C TYR A 167 5.02 -7.66 6.91
N ASN A 168 3.76 -7.40 6.62
CA ASN A 168 2.90 -8.35 5.93
C ASN A 168 3.31 -8.60 4.48
N LEU A 169 3.75 -7.58 3.74
CA LEU A 169 4.34 -7.76 2.41
C LEU A 169 5.59 -8.65 2.43
N ARG A 170 6.48 -8.49 3.43
CA ARG A 170 7.66 -9.35 3.59
C ARG A 170 7.28 -10.80 3.90
N ARG A 171 6.23 -11.02 4.70
CA ARG A 171 5.69 -12.35 4.97
C ARG A 171 5.20 -13.00 3.68
N LEU A 172 4.37 -12.30 2.91
CA LEU A 172 3.88 -12.75 1.61
C LEU A 172 5.02 -13.09 0.65
N GLY A 173 6.03 -12.23 0.56
CA GLY A 173 7.23 -12.47 -0.26
C GLY A 173 8.06 -13.68 0.16
N ARG A 174 7.92 -14.15 1.41
CA ARG A 174 8.53 -15.39 1.93
C ARG A 174 7.60 -16.62 1.81
N GLY A 175 6.45 -16.50 1.15
CA GLY A 175 5.44 -17.55 1.05
C GLY A 175 4.63 -17.77 2.34
N LEU A 176 4.72 -16.87 3.31
CA LEU A 176 3.94 -16.92 4.55
C LEU A 176 2.62 -16.17 4.38
N LYS A 177 1.59 -16.57 5.13
CA LYS A 177 0.32 -15.82 5.19
C LYS A 177 0.51 -14.48 5.88
N SER A 178 -0.25 -13.48 5.44
CA SER A 178 -0.40 -12.21 6.15
C SER A 178 -0.89 -12.46 7.58
N ASP A 179 -0.36 -11.70 8.52
CA ASP A 179 -0.73 -11.67 9.94
C ASP A 179 -1.40 -10.30 10.23
N PRO A 180 -2.72 -10.20 10.03
CA PRO A 180 -3.45 -8.96 10.24
C PRO A 180 -3.63 -8.60 11.72
N ASP A 181 -3.42 -9.55 12.64
CA ASP A 181 -3.66 -9.40 14.08
C ASP A 181 -2.41 -8.99 14.87
N ILE A 182 -1.23 -8.97 14.23
CA ILE A 182 0.03 -8.58 14.87
C ILE A 182 -0.03 -7.15 15.42
N SER A 183 0.41 -7.00 16.67
CA SER A 183 0.54 -5.68 17.32
C SER A 183 1.87 -5.01 16.94
N ILE A 184 1.92 -3.67 17.01
CA ILE A 184 3.18 -2.93 16.77
C ILE A 184 4.34 -3.42 17.67
N PRO A 185 4.16 -3.59 19.00
CA PRO A 185 5.22 -4.13 19.86
C PRO A 185 5.71 -5.51 19.41
N SER A 186 4.79 -6.42 19.07
CA SER A 186 5.13 -7.77 18.60
C SER A 186 5.93 -7.72 17.30
N MET A 187 5.55 -6.85 16.36
CA MET A 187 6.26 -6.65 15.11
C MET A 187 7.70 -6.16 15.33
N ILE A 188 7.90 -5.21 16.24
CA ILE A 188 9.24 -4.69 16.59
C ILE A 188 10.08 -5.81 17.24
N ALA A 189 9.50 -6.58 18.16
CA ALA A 189 10.19 -7.71 18.80
C ALA A 189 10.63 -8.77 17.77
N VAL A 190 9.75 -9.12 16.82
CA VAL A 190 10.08 -10.04 15.72
C VAL A 190 11.21 -9.47 14.86
N SER A 191 11.15 -8.18 14.48
CA SER A 191 12.20 -7.55 13.67
C SER A 191 13.56 -7.52 14.38
N LEU A 192 13.58 -7.27 15.69
CA LEU A 192 14.80 -7.32 16.50
C LEU A 192 15.35 -8.75 16.56
N TRP A 193 14.49 -9.74 16.78
CA TRP A 193 14.88 -11.15 16.79
C TRP A 193 15.46 -11.62 15.44
N GLU A 194 14.81 -11.25 14.33
CA GLU A 194 15.33 -11.56 12.97
C GLU A 194 16.70 -10.90 12.74
N THR A 195 16.89 -9.66 13.19
CA THR A 195 18.16 -8.94 13.04
C THR A 195 19.28 -9.59 13.85
N VAL A 196 19.00 -9.96 15.11
CA VAL A 196 19.99 -10.62 15.99
C VAL A 196 20.34 -12.01 15.47
N SER A 197 19.34 -12.82 15.12
CA SER A 197 19.55 -14.18 14.62
C SER A 197 20.28 -14.21 13.28
N SER A 198 19.95 -13.31 12.34
CA SER A 198 20.67 -13.20 11.06
C SER A 198 22.10 -12.70 11.23
N GLY A 199 22.36 -11.74 12.13
CA GLY A 199 23.70 -11.28 12.44
C GLY A 199 24.58 -12.38 13.06
N LEU A 200 24.03 -13.17 13.97
CA LEU A 200 24.71 -14.33 14.55
C LEU A 200 25.02 -15.39 13.48
N LEU A 201 24.05 -15.70 12.62
CA LEU A 201 24.23 -16.65 11.51
C LEU A 201 25.32 -16.19 10.52
N GLN A 202 25.33 -14.91 10.15
CA GLN A 202 26.38 -14.36 9.27
C GLN A 202 27.76 -14.42 9.93
N THR A 203 27.84 -14.15 11.24
CA THR A 203 29.10 -14.22 11.98
C THR A 203 29.62 -15.66 12.04
N LEU A 204 28.73 -16.63 12.30
CA LEU A 204 29.05 -18.06 12.25
C LEU A 204 29.50 -18.49 10.86
N GLN A 205 28.81 -18.07 9.79
CA GLN A 205 29.22 -18.36 8.41
C GLN A 205 30.60 -17.80 8.09
N ARG A 206 30.91 -16.57 8.53
CA ARG A 206 32.24 -15.96 8.36
C ARG A 206 33.32 -16.73 9.11
N LEU A 207 33.04 -17.20 10.33
CA LEU A 207 33.97 -18.03 11.10
C LEU A 207 34.21 -19.38 10.42
N VAL A 208 33.16 -20.08 10.01
CA VAL A 208 33.27 -21.35 9.26
C VAL A 208 34.05 -21.16 7.96
N ALA A 209 33.78 -20.09 7.21
CA ALA A 209 34.53 -19.75 6.00
C ALA A 209 36.02 -19.52 6.30
N ALA A 210 36.35 -18.79 7.38
CA ALA A 210 37.74 -18.58 7.80
C ALA A 210 38.46 -19.88 8.22
N PHE A 211 37.74 -20.81 8.87
CA PHE A 211 38.30 -22.12 9.24
C PHE A 211 38.45 -23.07 8.02
N SER A 212 37.52 -23.02 7.07
CA SER A 212 37.57 -23.85 5.84
C SER A 212 38.58 -23.34 4.80
N GLY A 213 38.93 -22.05 4.82
CA GLY A 213 39.96 -21.46 3.94
C GLY A 213 41.41 -21.81 4.32
N GLY A 214 41.64 -22.51 5.44
CA GLY A 214 42.96 -22.86 5.95
C GLY A 214 43.61 -24.12 5.34
N GLN A 215 42.88 -24.92 4.54
CA GLN A 215 43.43 -26.08 3.84
C GLN A 215 43.79 -25.75 2.38
N ARG A 216 44.86 -24.99 2.15
CA ARG A 216 45.64 -25.12 0.91
C ARG A 216 46.73 -26.16 1.15
N VAL A 217 46.51 -27.36 0.62
CA VAL A 217 47.49 -28.43 0.52
C VAL A 217 48.73 -27.88 -0.21
N LYS A 218 49.88 -27.86 0.47
CA LYS A 218 51.19 -27.83 -0.20
C LYS A 218 51.34 -29.17 -0.91
N MET A 219 51.29 -29.15 -2.24
CA MET A 219 51.86 -30.22 -3.05
C MET A 219 53.29 -29.80 -3.39
N GLU A 220 54.26 -30.49 -2.79
CA GLU A 220 55.58 -30.75 -3.39
C GLU A 220 55.50 -32.09 -4.15
#